data_AF-A0A0Q7A2D3-F1
#
_entry.id   AF-A0A0Q7A2D3-F1
#
_cell.length_a   1.000
_cell.length_b   1.000
_cell.length_c   1.000
_cell.angle_alpha   90.00
_cell.angle_beta   90.00
_cell.angle_gamma   90.00
#
_symmetry.space_group_name_H-M   'P 1'
#
loop_
_entity.id
_entity.type
_entity.pdbx_description
1 polymer ?
#
loop_
_entity_poly.entity_id
_entity_poly.type
_entity_poly.pdbx_seq_one_letter_code
_entity_poly.pdbx_strand_id
1 'polypeptide(L)'
;MTDITINAIDCRGFYSSQYLSGNPGDVAVQIEALGQLGFTWDGVTTVTADNQSGLGGVTTLNFATPLVGLTYIGIHYGGGTNSPTPNAGDTTVFYSLDAGAGITSLQLAYGSSSDVKVYSTMPAVPEPETYALMLAGLGVVGFMARRRKQQA
;
A
#
# COMPACT_ATOMS: atom_id res chain seq x y z
N MET A 1 10.87 -9.40 7.01
CA MET A 1 11.32 -8.78 5.74
C MET A 1 11.95 -7.44 6.11
N THR A 2 13.25 -7.24 5.86
CA THR A 2 13.99 -6.03 6.30
C THR A 2 14.34 -5.10 5.14
N ASP A 3 13.71 -5.32 3.99
CA ASP A 3 14.06 -4.65 2.73
C ASP A 3 13.59 -3.18 2.70
N ILE A 4 12.64 -2.84 3.57
CA ILE A 4 12.12 -1.50 3.81
C ILE A 4 11.95 -1.26 5.33
N THR A 5 12.08 0.00 5.77
CA THR A 5 12.24 0.36 7.20
C THR A 5 10.98 0.24 8.03
N ILE A 6 9.81 0.39 7.41
CA ILE A 6 8.55 -0.10 7.98
C ILE A 6 8.45 -1.53 7.48
N ASN A 7 8.50 -2.50 8.39
CA ASN A 7 8.41 -3.90 8.00
C ASN A 7 7.18 -4.07 7.09
N ALA A 8 7.42 -4.53 5.85
CA ALA A 8 6.34 -4.90 4.97
C ALA A 8 5.46 -5.93 5.69
N ILE A 9 4.15 -5.79 5.56
CA ILE A 9 3.20 -6.81 5.99
C ILE A 9 3.43 -8.07 5.15
N ASP A 10 3.54 -7.89 3.84
CA ASP A 10 3.87 -8.94 2.88
C ASP A 10 4.52 -8.32 1.63
N CYS A 11 5.27 -9.11 0.87
CA CYS A 11 5.85 -8.70 -0.41
C CYS A 11 5.78 -9.80 -1.47
N ARG A 12 5.68 -9.40 -2.74
CA ARG A 12 5.76 -10.29 -3.91
C ARG A 12 6.73 -9.76 -4.93
N GLY A 13 7.54 -10.65 -5.46
CA GLY A 13 8.39 -10.33 -6.60
C GLY A 13 9.81 -10.81 -6.43
N PHE A 14 10.74 -9.88 -6.59
CA PHE A 14 12.02 -10.12 -7.25
C PHE A 14 11.81 -10.60 -8.70
N TYR A 15 10.82 -10.03 -9.40
CA TYR A 15 10.59 -10.32 -10.82
C TYR A 15 11.76 -9.77 -11.64
N SER A 16 12.24 -10.50 -12.65
CA SER A 16 13.52 -10.22 -13.33
C SER A 16 13.46 -9.11 -14.40
N SER A 17 12.62 -8.10 -14.21
CA SER A 17 12.52 -6.93 -15.09
C SER A 17 11.79 -5.77 -14.41
N GLN A 18 11.74 -4.64 -15.10
CA GLN A 18 10.92 -3.48 -14.76
C GLN A 18 9.45 -3.68 -15.17
N TYR A 19 8.57 -3.91 -14.19
CA TYR A 19 7.13 -4.12 -14.41
C TYR A 19 6.24 -2.95 -13.97
N LEU A 20 6.78 -1.77 -13.66
CA LEU A 20 5.99 -0.63 -13.19
C LEU A 20 5.44 0.26 -14.31
N SER A 21 5.74 -0.04 -15.58
CA SER A 21 5.24 0.71 -16.72
C SER A 21 3.72 0.52 -16.93
N GLY A 22 3.14 1.29 -17.85
CA GLY A 22 1.72 1.17 -18.24
C GLY A 22 1.46 0.20 -19.39
N ASN A 23 2.48 -0.51 -19.88
CA ASN A 23 2.30 -1.43 -21.01
C ASN A 23 1.50 -2.68 -20.59
N PRO A 24 0.71 -3.29 -21.48
CA PRO A 24 -0.21 -4.38 -21.11
C PRO A 24 0.45 -5.57 -20.41
N GLY A 25 1.66 -5.97 -20.82
CA GLY A 25 2.40 -7.07 -20.20
C GLY A 25 2.79 -6.75 -18.75
N ASP A 26 3.23 -5.52 -18.50
CA ASP A 26 3.63 -5.08 -17.17
C ASP A 26 2.41 -4.91 -16.25
N VAL A 27 1.30 -4.39 -16.80
CA VAL A 27 0.04 -4.27 -16.08
C VAL A 27 -0.47 -5.64 -15.64
N ALA A 28 -0.35 -6.68 -16.47
CA ALA A 28 -0.72 -8.04 -16.09
C ALA A 28 0.10 -8.55 -14.89
N VAL A 29 1.41 -8.31 -14.88
CA VAL A 29 2.29 -8.67 -13.75
C VAL A 29 1.93 -7.89 -12.49
N GLN A 30 1.67 -6.58 -12.62
CA GLN A 30 1.23 -5.74 -11.50
C GLN A 30 -0.09 -6.27 -10.89
N ILE A 31 -1.09 -6.59 -11.72
CA ILE A 31 -2.37 -7.13 -11.27
C ILE A 31 -2.16 -8.46 -10.53
N GLU A 32 -1.36 -9.37 -11.08
CA GLU A 32 -1.09 -10.66 -10.46
C GLU A 32 -0.39 -10.50 -9.10
N ALA A 33 0.69 -9.71 -9.04
CA ALA A 33 1.47 -9.50 -7.83
C ALA A 33 0.65 -8.82 -6.72
N LEU A 34 -0.19 -7.84 -7.07
CA LEU A 34 -1.07 -7.16 -6.12
C LEU A 34 -2.22 -8.05 -5.66
N GLY A 35 -2.83 -8.84 -6.54
CA GLY A 35 -3.89 -9.79 -6.18
C GLY A 35 -3.38 -10.85 -5.21
N GLN A 36 -2.12 -11.25 -5.39
CA GLN A 36 -1.38 -12.12 -4.50
C GLN A 36 -1.12 -11.52 -3.10
N LEU A 37 -1.05 -10.19 -2.99
CA LEU A 37 -0.99 -9.42 -1.73
C LEU A 37 -2.39 -9.11 -1.15
N GLY A 38 -3.46 -9.63 -1.76
CA GLY A 38 -4.83 -9.38 -1.32
C GLY A 38 -5.44 -8.06 -1.83
N PHE A 39 -4.78 -7.38 -2.78
CA PHE A 39 -5.30 -6.15 -3.38
C PHE A 39 -5.77 -6.38 -4.81
N THR A 40 -7.06 -6.10 -5.07
CA THR A 40 -7.60 -6.11 -6.43
C THR A 40 -7.39 -4.76 -7.08
N TRP A 41 -6.41 -4.67 -7.97
CA TRP A 41 -6.13 -3.47 -8.76
C TRP A 41 -6.89 -3.48 -10.09
N ASP A 42 -7.34 -2.31 -10.55
CA ASP A 42 -8.10 -2.16 -11.80
C ASP A 42 -7.22 -2.08 -13.06
N GLY A 43 -5.90 -2.14 -12.90
CA GLY A 43 -4.93 -2.02 -13.98
C GLY A 43 -4.59 -0.59 -14.40
N VAL A 44 -5.17 0.43 -13.75
CA VAL A 44 -5.06 1.84 -14.16
C VAL A 44 -4.79 2.79 -13.00
N THR A 45 -5.55 2.69 -11.91
CA THR A 45 -5.61 3.70 -10.85
C THR A 45 -4.39 3.65 -9.94
N THR A 46 -3.69 4.76 -9.80
CA THR A 46 -2.56 4.91 -8.85
C THR A 46 -2.63 6.25 -8.15
N VAL A 47 -1.90 6.40 -7.05
CA VAL A 47 -1.65 7.71 -6.43
C VAL A 47 -0.60 8.44 -7.25
N THR A 48 -1.03 9.02 -8.38
CA THR A 48 -0.15 9.59 -9.41
C THR A 48 0.82 10.65 -8.88
N ALA A 49 0.44 11.40 -7.84
CA ALA A 49 1.28 12.40 -7.20
C ALA A 49 2.54 11.81 -6.54
N ASP A 50 2.52 10.52 -6.22
CA ASP A 50 3.57 9.81 -5.48
C ASP A 50 4.28 8.73 -6.32
N ASN A 51 3.91 8.60 -7.60
CA ASN A 51 4.69 7.80 -8.54
C ASN A 51 5.97 8.53 -8.92
N GLN A 52 7.09 7.84 -8.91
CA GLN A 52 8.41 8.43 -9.19
C GLN A 52 9.20 7.52 -10.11
N SER A 53 9.95 8.12 -11.02
CA SER A 53 10.81 7.45 -11.99
C SER A 53 12.16 8.15 -12.07
N GLY A 54 13.21 7.44 -12.47
CA GLY A 54 14.54 8.02 -12.56
C GLY A 54 15.14 8.38 -11.20
N LEU A 55 14.83 7.58 -10.17
CA LEU A 55 15.24 7.80 -8.78
C LEU A 55 16.74 7.74 -8.53
N GLY A 56 17.54 7.17 -9.45
CA GLY A 56 19.00 7.20 -9.36
C GLY A 56 19.60 6.49 -8.14
N GLY A 57 18.92 5.49 -7.57
CA GLY A 57 19.43 4.68 -6.47
C GLY A 57 19.25 5.27 -5.07
N VAL A 58 18.29 6.18 -4.87
CA VAL A 58 18.01 6.71 -3.52
C VAL A 58 17.65 5.59 -2.53
N THR A 59 18.10 5.72 -1.29
CA THR A 59 17.68 4.84 -0.19
C THR A 59 16.53 5.41 0.62
N THR A 60 16.00 6.57 0.23
CA THR A 60 14.86 7.23 0.88
C THR A 60 13.91 7.72 -0.20
N LEU A 61 12.73 7.09 -0.28
CA LEU A 61 11.61 7.60 -1.07
C LEU A 61 10.94 8.72 -0.28
N ASN A 62 10.58 9.81 -0.94
CA ASN A 62 9.86 10.93 -0.35
C ASN A 62 8.53 11.10 -1.07
N PHE A 63 7.43 11.14 -0.33
CA PHE A 63 6.08 11.23 -0.87
C PHE A 63 5.55 12.66 -0.73
N ALA A 64 4.90 13.15 -1.78
CA ALA A 64 4.23 14.45 -1.81
C ALA A 64 2.99 14.45 -0.91
N THR A 65 2.30 13.31 -0.79
CA THR A 65 1.20 13.12 0.16
C THR A 65 1.56 12.09 1.24
N PRO A 66 1.14 12.26 2.50
CA PRO A 66 1.36 11.25 3.52
C PRO A 66 0.65 9.94 3.13
N LEU A 67 1.42 8.85 3.05
CA LEU A 67 0.86 7.51 2.96
C LEU A 67 0.24 7.17 4.32
N VAL A 68 -0.97 6.63 4.31
CA VAL A 68 -1.77 6.29 5.50
C VAL A 68 -2.34 4.89 5.42
N GLY A 69 -2.44 4.24 6.58
CA GLY A 69 -3.03 2.91 6.76
C GLY A 69 -2.44 1.86 5.82
N LEU A 70 -3.29 0.97 5.31
CA LEU A 70 -2.86 -0.09 4.40
C LEU A 70 -2.49 0.51 3.04
N THR A 71 -1.23 0.31 2.65
CA THR A 71 -0.63 0.89 1.47
C THR A 71 0.01 -0.19 0.61
N TYR A 72 -0.19 -0.09 -0.70
CA TYR A 72 0.39 -0.99 -1.69
C TYR A 72 1.30 -0.21 -2.63
N ILE A 73 2.56 -0.65 -2.72
CA ILE A 73 3.57 -0.02 -3.57
C ILE A 73 4.29 -1.06 -4.41
N GLY A 74 4.82 -0.64 -5.56
CA GLY A 74 5.79 -1.38 -6.35
C GLY A 74 7.07 -0.57 -6.43
N ILE A 75 8.21 -1.21 -6.21
CA ILE A 75 9.54 -0.60 -6.34
C ILE A 75 10.32 -1.40 -7.36
N HIS A 76 10.93 -0.71 -8.31
CA HIS A 76 11.92 -1.31 -9.20
C HIS A 76 13.32 -0.91 -8.76
N TYR A 77 14.19 -1.91 -8.72
CA TYR A 77 15.61 -1.80 -8.44
C TYR A 77 16.38 -2.04 -9.75
N GLY A 78 17.02 -1.01 -10.29
CA GLY A 78 17.82 -1.09 -11.51
C GLY A 78 19.19 -1.73 -11.30
N GLY A 79 20.02 -1.72 -12.36
CA GLY A 79 21.36 -2.34 -12.43
C GLY A 79 22.47 -1.76 -11.54
N GLY A 80 22.15 -1.15 -10.40
CA GLY A 80 23.11 -0.45 -9.52
C GLY A 80 23.78 -1.34 -8.46
N THR A 81 24.78 -0.76 -7.76
CA THR A 81 25.39 -1.35 -6.56
C THR A 81 24.35 -1.51 -5.45
N ASN A 82 24.50 -2.51 -4.58
CA ASN A 82 23.55 -2.81 -3.49
C ASN A 82 22.12 -3.10 -3.98
N SER A 83 21.99 -3.87 -5.06
CA SER A 83 20.72 -4.39 -5.56
C SER A 83 20.26 -5.62 -4.79
N PRO A 84 18.95 -5.92 -4.80
CA PRO A 84 18.47 -7.17 -4.23
C PRO A 84 19.07 -8.41 -4.91
N THR A 85 19.12 -9.54 -4.20
CA THR A 85 19.59 -10.83 -4.73
C THR A 85 18.43 -11.82 -4.75
N PRO A 86 18.40 -12.80 -5.69
CA PRO A 86 19.48 -13.18 -6.63
C PRO A 86 19.59 -12.29 -7.89
N ASN A 87 18.58 -11.46 -8.19
CA ASN A 87 18.55 -10.64 -9.40
C ASN A 87 19.27 -9.32 -9.12
N ALA A 88 20.61 -9.35 -9.24
CA ALA A 88 21.53 -8.24 -8.96
C ALA A 88 21.32 -7.02 -9.89
N GLY A 89 20.16 -6.39 -9.72
CA GLY A 89 19.66 -5.30 -10.53
C GLY A 89 18.75 -5.75 -11.67
N ASP A 90 17.82 -4.88 -12.03
CA ASP A 90 16.65 -5.11 -12.90
C ASP A 90 15.60 -6.02 -12.27
N THR A 91 15.05 -5.58 -11.14
CA THR A 91 14.00 -6.32 -10.45
C THR A 91 12.90 -5.47 -9.85
N THR A 92 11.65 -5.88 -10.06
CA THR A 92 10.48 -5.28 -9.41
C THR A 92 10.02 -6.11 -8.21
N VAL A 93 9.74 -5.42 -7.10
CA VAL A 93 9.13 -5.98 -5.90
C VAL A 93 7.90 -5.15 -5.53
N PHE A 94 6.83 -5.83 -5.17
CA PHE A 94 5.58 -5.27 -4.70
C PHE A 94 5.45 -5.50 -3.20
N TYR A 95 5.00 -4.49 -2.47
CA TYR A 95 4.88 -4.52 -1.02
C TYR A 95 3.48 -4.11 -0.59
N SER A 96 3.00 -4.76 0.47
CA SER A 96 1.94 -4.25 1.32
C SER A 96 2.56 -3.79 2.65
N LEU A 97 2.14 -2.63 3.15
CA LEU A 97 2.64 -2.07 4.40
C LEU A 97 1.54 -1.30 5.12
N ASP A 98 1.68 -1.13 6.44
CA ASP A 98 0.85 -0.21 7.22
C ASP A 98 1.62 1.08 7.48
N ALA A 99 1.23 2.17 6.83
CA ALA A 99 1.78 3.50 7.01
C ALA A 99 1.23 4.22 8.26
N GLY A 100 0.34 3.56 9.02
CA GLY A 100 -0.23 4.06 10.26
C GLY A 100 -0.96 5.38 10.06
N ALA A 101 -0.67 6.36 10.91
CA ALA A 101 -1.29 7.68 10.88
C ALA A 101 -0.74 8.63 9.80
N GLY A 102 0.28 8.21 9.04
CA GLY A 102 0.91 9.08 8.03
C GLY A 102 2.43 8.97 8.02
N ILE A 103 3.00 8.60 6.88
CA ILE A 103 4.44 8.72 6.61
C ILE A 103 4.66 9.52 5.33
N THR A 104 5.70 10.34 5.31
CA THR A 104 6.11 11.09 4.10
C THR A 104 7.41 10.56 3.51
N SER A 105 8.04 9.57 4.14
CA SER A 105 9.22 8.91 3.60
C SER A 105 9.26 7.43 3.93
N LEU A 106 9.90 6.67 3.05
CA LEU A 106 10.17 5.25 3.22
C LEU A 106 11.64 4.98 2.94
N GLN A 107 12.35 4.46 3.93
CA GLN A 107 13.74 4.05 3.78
C GLN A 107 13.85 2.64 3.20
N LEU A 108 14.72 2.48 2.21
CA LEU A 108 15.00 1.25 1.48
C LEU A 108 16.32 0.65 1.93
N ALA A 109 16.41 -0.68 1.99
CA ALA A 109 17.66 -1.39 2.28
C ALA A 109 18.64 -1.39 1.09
N TYR A 110 18.14 -1.17 -0.12
CA TYR A 110 18.89 -1.27 -1.37
C TYR A 110 19.13 0.11 -1.99
N GLY A 111 20.34 0.30 -2.52
CA GLY A 111 20.82 1.57 -3.11
C GLY A 111 20.64 1.65 -4.63
N SER A 112 19.67 0.92 -5.18
CA SER A 112 19.49 0.79 -6.63
C SER A 112 18.06 1.06 -7.11
N SER A 113 17.20 1.68 -6.28
CA SER A 113 15.84 2.05 -6.71
C SER A 113 15.87 2.95 -7.95
N SER A 114 15.06 2.65 -8.95
CA SER A 114 14.89 3.50 -10.14
C SER A 114 13.47 4.05 -10.26
N ASP A 115 12.46 3.29 -9.83
CA ASP A 115 11.06 3.68 -9.97
C ASP A 115 10.26 3.19 -8.75
N VAL A 116 9.26 3.98 -8.34
CA VAL A 116 8.23 3.57 -7.39
C VAL A 116 6.85 3.93 -7.93
N LYS A 117 5.89 3.03 -7.71
CA LYS A 117 4.48 3.25 -8.00
C LYS A 117 3.66 3.02 -6.74
N VAL A 118 2.76 3.93 -6.43
CA VAL A 118 1.85 3.80 -5.28
C VAL A 118 0.47 3.44 -5.82
N TYR A 119 0.01 2.22 -5.55
CA TYR A 119 -1.25 1.71 -6.09
C TYR A 119 -2.45 2.15 -5.27
N SER A 120 -2.29 2.15 -3.95
CA SER A 120 -3.33 2.55 -3.02
C SER A 120 -2.71 2.92 -1.69
N THR A 121 -3.31 3.90 -1.01
CA THR A 121 -3.04 4.21 0.39
C THR A 121 -4.36 4.60 1.02
N MET A 122 -4.83 3.81 1.98
CA MET A 122 -6.14 4.02 2.59
C MET A 122 -6.03 3.93 4.11
N PRO A 123 -6.59 4.90 4.86
CA PRO A 123 -6.66 4.76 6.30
C PRO A 123 -7.46 3.51 6.66
N ALA A 124 -7.10 2.86 7.77
CA ALA A 124 -7.92 1.78 8.30
C ALA A 124 -9.35 2.30 8.50
N VAL A 125 -10.32 1.61 7.89
CA VAL A 125 -11.74 1.94 8.09
C VAL A 125 -12.04 1.66 9.56
N PRO A 126 -12.56 2.63 10.34
CA PRO A 126 -12.96 2.39 11.72
C PRO A 126 -13.89 1.19 11.77
N GLU A 127 -13.53 0.20 12.59
CA GLU A 127 -14.06 -1.15 12.46
C GLU A 127 -15.61 -1.21 12.49
N PRO A 128 -16.22 -2.26 11.89
CA PRO A 128 -17.67 -2.49 11.92
C PRO A 128 -18.26 -2.41 13.32
N GLU A 129 -17.48 -2.73 14.34
CA GLU A 129 -17.84 -2.66 15.76
C GLU A 129 -18.25 -1.24 16.19
N THR A 130 -17.60 -0.19 15.70
CA THR A 130 -17.98 1.19 16.03
C THR A 130 -19.38 1.52 15.52
N TYR A 131 -19.71 1.04 14.31
CA TYR A 131 -21.05 1.19 13.76
C TYR A 131 -22.06 0.30 14.50
N ALA A 132 -21.68 -0.92 14.88
CA ALA A 132 -22.52 -1.81 15.67
C ALA A 132 -22.83 -1.23 17.06
N LEU A 133 -21.85 -0.61 17.73
CA LEU A 133 -22.03 0.07 19.02
C LEU A 133 -22.89 1.33 18.89
N MET A 134 -22.72 2.10 17.83
CA MET A 134 -23.58 3.25 17.53
C MET A 134 -25.04 2.80 17.31
N LEU A 135 -25.24 1.75 16.50
CA LEU A 135 -26.57 1.19 16.24
C LEU A 135 -27.18 0.54 17.48
N ALA A 136 -26.39 -0.15 18.30
CA ALA A 136 -26.82 -0.69 19.58
C ALA A 136 -27.25 0.43 20.53
N GLY A 137 -26.46 1.51 20.62
CA GLY A 137 -26.79 2.69 21.42
C GLY A 137 -28.11 3.33 20.98
N LEU A 138 -28.31 3.50 19.67
CA LEU A 138 -29.57 4.01 19.11
C LEU A 138 -30.75 3.05 19.38
N GLY A 139 -30.53 1.74 19.29
CA GLY A 139 -31.53 0.72 19.62
C GLY A 139 -32.00 0.80 21.07
N VAL A 140 -31.07 0.98 22.01
CA VAL A 140 -31.38 1.17 23.44
C VAL A 140 -32.20 2.44 23.67
N VAL A 141 -31.80 3.57 23.07
CA VAL A 141 -32.54 4.84 23.19
C VAL A 141 -33.96 4.72 22.63
N GLY A 142 -34.10 4.12 21.45
CA GLY A 142 -35.41 3.88 20.82
C GLY A 142 -36.32 2.98 21.67
N PHE A 143 -35.77 1.93 22.27
CA PHE A 143 -36.50 1.05 23.17
C PHE A 143 -36.99 1.79 24.43
N MET A 144 -36.13 2.60 25.06
CA MET A 144 -36.49 3.42 26.22
C MET A 144 -37.59 4.44 25.88
N ALA A 145 -37.50 5.10 24.73
CA ALA A 145 -38.53 6.04 24.27
C ALA A 145 -39.89 5.36 24.05
N ARG A 146 -39.91 4.14 23.49
CA ARG A 146 -41.13 3.34 23.32
C ARG A 146 -41.75 2.96 24.66
N ARG A 147 -40.95 2.54 25.66
CA ARG A 147 -41.45 2.22 26.99
C ARG A 147 -42.13 3.41 27.67
N ARG A 148 -41.54 4.61 27.56
CA ARG A 148 -42.11 5.82 28.18
C ARG A 148 -43.47 6.17 27.59
N LYS A 149 -43.67 5.99 26.28
CA LYS A 149 -44.97 6.18 25.63
C LYS A 149 -46.05 5.18 26.06
N GLN A 150 -45.69 4.01 26.58
CA GLN A 150 -46.65 3.01 27.05
C GLN A 150 -47.03 3.19 28.53
N GLN A 151 -46.30 4.04 29.26
CA GLN A 151 -46.55 4.34 30.67
C GLN A 151 -47.22 5.71 30.89
N ALA A 152 -47.52 6.42 29.80
CA ALA A 152 -48.31 7.66 29.77
C ALA A 152 -49.66 7.36 29.12
#